data_AF-A0A1J7BPG0-F1
#
_entry.id   AF-A0A1J7BPG0-F1
#
_cell.length_a   1.000
_cell.length_b   1.000
_cell.length_c   1.000
_cell.angle_alpha   90.00
_cell.angle_beta   90.00
_cell.angle_gamma   90.00
#
_symmetry.space_group_name_H-M   'P 1'
#
loop_
_entity.id
_entity.type
_entity.pdbx_description
1 polymer ?
#
loop_
_entity_poly.entity_id
_entity_poly.type
_entity_poly.pdbx_seq_one_letter_code
_entity_poly.pdbx_strand_id
1 'polypeptide(L)'
;MELHFEDFALTIKAADLVVPYHLMDEPLFLTVRSQLTDLLANKKTEIFYFGLAPDNTADGHDELLENGVFYRIIGFEKNLGIALESSAEEILHAFHYLVSNFQPRWSTIFVEQSPSKKEVTIELMYQEVF
;
A
#
# COMPACT_ATOMS: atom_id res chain seq x y z
N MET A 1 -5.37 17.26 19.12
CA MET A 1 -5.78 15.92 18.69
C MET A 1 -4.47 15.18 18.48
N GLU A 2 -4.12 14.29 19.39
CA GLU A 2 -2.86 13.53 19.32
C GLU A 2 -3.02 12.45 18.26
N LEU A 3 -2.16 12.46 17.25
CA LEU A 3 -2.14 11.43 16.21
C LEU A 3 -1.41 10.21 16.78
N HIS A 4 -2.15 9.15 17.06
CA HIS A 4 -1.57 7.84 17.36
C HIS A 4 -1.35 7.10 16.04
N PHE A 5 -0.12 7.14 15.52
CA PHE A 5 0.25 6.32 14.36
C PHE A 5 0.85 5.00 14.85
N GLU A 6 0.02 3.98 14.97
CA GLU A 6 0.44 2.57 15.04
C GLU A 6 -0.07 1.87 13.76
N ASP A 7 0.14 2.49 12.60
CA ASP A 7 -0.21 1.92 11.30
C ASP A 7 1.07 1.43 10.61
N PHE A 8 1.04 0.22 10.06
CA PHE A 8 2.08 -0.25 9.15
C PHE A 8 1.73 0.06 7.70
N ALA A 9 2.74 0.47 6.94
CA ALA A 9 2.67 0.60 5.50
C ALA A 9 3.48 -0.51 4.82
N LEU A 10 2.84 -1.21 3.88
CA LEU A 10 3.48 -2.11 2.93
C LEU A 10 3.43 -1.50 1.54
N THR A 11 4.58 -1.30 0.92
CA THR A 11 4.70 -0.88 -0.48
C THR A 11 5.26 -2.02 -1.31
N ILE A 12 4.54 -2.39 -2.37
CA ILE A 12 4.97 -3.40 -3.34
C ILE A 12 4.87 -2.87 -4.76
N LYS A 13 5.75 -3.34 -5.64
CA LYS A 13 5.77 -2.94 -7.04
C LYS A 13 4.67 -3.64 -7.84
N ALA A 14 3.96 -2.88 -8.67
CA ALA A 14 2.85 -3.34 -9.50
C ALA A 14 3.16 -3.13 -11.00
N ALA A 15 4.28 -3.67 -11.48
CA ALA A 15 4.85 -3.34 -12.79
C ALA A 15 3.90 -3.57 -13.98
N ASP A 16 3.00 -4.56 -13.90
CA ASP A 16 2.08 -4.93 -14.98
C ASP A 16 0.67 -4.33 -14.83
N LEU A 17 0.45 -3.42 -13.86
CA LEU A 17 -0.86 -2.83 -13.63
C LEU A 17 -1.18 -1.73 -14.67
N VAL A 18 -2.34 -1.89 -15.32
CA VAL A 18 -2.97 -0.79 -16.06
C VAL A 18 -3.72 0.08 -15.05
N VAL A 19 -3.16 1.25 -14.74
CA VAL A 19 -3.69 2.14 -13.69
C VAL A 19 -5.07 2.72 -14.07
N PRO A 20 -6.11 2.53 -13.25
CA PRO A 20 -7.45 3.07 -13.52
C PRO A 20 -7.59 4.51 -13.00
N TYR A 21 -6.91 5.47 -13.63
CA TYR A 21 -6.75 6.86 -13.18
C TYR A 21 -8.04 7.64 -12.82
N HIS A 22 -9.20 7.19 -13.27
CA HIS A 22 -10.49 7.87 -13.07
C HIS A 22 -11.30 7.29 -11.90
N LEU A 23 -10.77 6.28 -11.21
CA LEU A 23 -11.44 5.62 -10.09
C LEU A 23 -10.83 6.07 -8.76
N MET A 24 -11.67 6.07 -7.73
CA MET A 24 -11.30 6.27 -6.33
C MET A 24 -12.17 5.37 -5.43
N ASP A 25 -11.80 5.26 -4.16
CA ASP A 25 -12.54 4.57 -3.10
C ASP A 25 -12.96 3.15 -3.48
N GLU A 26 -14.22 2.79 -3.26
CA GLU A 26 -14.73 1.46 -3.52
C GLU A 26 -14.57 1.01 -5.00
N PRO A 27 -14.96 1.80 -6.01
CA PRO A 27 -14.73 1.44 -7.41
C PRO A 27 -13.26 1.14 -7.74
N LEU A 28 -12.33 1.94 -7.20
CA LEU A 28 -10.90 1.71 -7.38
C LEU A 28 -10.49 0.39 -6.74
N PHE A 29 -10.81 0.19 -5.46
CA PHE A 29 -10.48 -1.03 -4.74
C PHE A 29 -11.00 -2.28 -5.46
N LEU A 30 -12.28 -2.30 -5.85
CA LEU A 30 -12.87 -3.45 -6.54
C LEU A 30 -12.17 -3.75 -7.87
N THR A 31 -11.70 -2.71 -8.56
CA THR A 31 -10.98 -2.85 -9.83
C THR A 31 -9.59 -3.46 -9.64
N VAL A 32 -8.87 -3.06 -8.58
CA VAL A 32 -7.48 -3.49 -8.36
C VAL A 32 -7.34 -4.73 -7.48
N ARG A 33 -8.38 -5.09 -6.71
CA ARG A 33 -8.32 -6.11 -5.66
C ARG A 33 -7.76 -7.45 -6.15
N SER A 34 -8.26 -7.98 -7.27
CA SER A 34 -7.84 -9.30 -7.77
C SER A 34 -6.33 -9.34 -8.05
N GLN A 35 -5.80 -8.32 -8.73
CA GLN A 35 -4.38 -8.27 -9.04
C GLN A 35 -3.55 -8.08 -7.77
N LEU A 36 -4.03 -7.24 -6.85
CA LEU A 36 -3.34 -7.01 -5.58
C LEU A 36 -3.27 -8.30 -4.74
N THR A 37 -4.35 -9.05 -4.64
CA THR A 37 -4.36 -10.34 -3.94
C THR A 37 -3.39 -11.34 -4.59
N ASP A 38 -3.34 -11.39 -5.93
CA ASP A 38 -2.40 -12.27 -6.64
C ASP A 38 -0.93 -11.90 -6.34
N LEU A 39 -0.62 -10.60 -6.29
CA LEU A 39 0.71 -10.11 -5.92
C LEU A 39 1.06 -10.47 -4.46
N LEU A 40 0.15 -10.27 -3.53
CA LEU A 40 0.39 -10.56 -2.11
C LEU A 40 0.50 -12.08 -1.83
N ALA A 41 -0.17 -12.92 -2.64
CA ALA A 41 -0.06 -14.37 -2.55
C ALA A 41 1.28 -14.92 -3.10
N ASN A 42 1.96 -14.15 -3.95
CA ASN A 42 3.23 -14.57 -4.54
C ASN A 42 4.40 -14.30 -3.60
N LYS A 43 5.00 -15.37 -3.05
CA LYS A 43 6.17 -15.30 -2.15
C LYS A 43 7.42 -14.66 -2.76
N LYS A 44 7.45 -14.48 -4.08
CA LYS A 44 8.54 -13.79 -4.80
C LYS A 44 8.28 -12.31 -5.01
N THR A 45 7.12 -11.80 -4.57
CA THR A 45 6.82 -10.38 -4.66
C THR A 45 7.83 -9.59 -3.84
N GLU A 46 8.47 -8.65 -4.52
CA GLU A 46 9.45 -7.77 -3.90
C GLU A 46 8.74 -6.73 -3.05
N ILE A 47 9.05 -6.71 -1.76
CA ILE A 47 8.65 -5.65 -0.85
C ILE A 47 9.59 -4.48 -1.09
N PHE A 48 9.03 -3.38 -1.60
CA PHE A 48 9.78 -2.15 -1.78
C PHE A 48 9.99 -1.43 -0.45
N TYR A 49 8.97 -1.44 0.40
CA TYR A 49 9.04 -0.89 1.75
C TYR A 49 8.07 -1.62 2.68
N PHE A 50 8.51 -1.88 3.92
CA PHE A 50 7.64 -2.22 5.03
C PHE A 50 8.12 -1.50 6.29
N GLY A 51 7.21 -0.87 7.00
CA GLY A 51 7.51 -0.13 8.22
C GLY A 51 6.33 0.66 8.73
N LEU A 52 6.58 1.60 9.63
CA LEU A 52 5.57 2.54 10.08
C LEU A 52 5.08 3.38 8.90
N ALA A 53 3.77 3.59 8.82
CA ALA A 53 3.20 4.46 7.79
C ALA A 53 3.85 5.85 7.91
N PRO A 54 4.33 6.42 6.79
CA PRO A 54 4.92 7.75 6.83
C PRO A 54 3.88 8.75 7.33
N ASP A 55 4.32 9.68 8.18
CA ASP A 55 3.52 10.87 8.46
C ASP A 55 3.22 11.52 7.10
N ASN A 56 1.95 11.78 6.80
CA ASN A 56 1.44 12.26 5.50
C ASN A 56 1.99 13.64 5.06
N THR A 57 3.09 14.11 5.64
CA THR A 57 3.87 15.21 5.10
C THR A 57 4.55 14.74 3.83
N ALA A 58 3.94 15.06 2.68
CA ALA A 58 4.65 15.12 1.41
C ALA A 58 5.80 16.14 1.57
N ASP A 59 6.97 15.65 1.95
CA ASP A 59 8.15 16.43 2.28
C ASP A 59 9.02 16.73 1.05
N GLY A 60 8.54 16.39 -0.16
CA GLY A 60 9.14 16.84 -1.41
C GLY A 60 10.55 16.30 -1.65
N HIS A 61 10.89 15.18 -1.01
CA HIS A 61 12.17 14.53 -1.17
C HIS A 61 12.21 13.72 -2.47
N ASP A 62 12.52 14.42 -3.57
CA ASP A 62 12.76 13.89 -4.93
C ASP A 62 13.74 12.69 -4.98
N GLU A 63 14.57 12.49 -3.95
CA GLU A 63 15.57 11.42 -3.87
C GLU A 63 14.96 10.02 -3.65
N LEU A 64 13.75 9.94 -3.08
CA LEU A 64 13.05 8.67 -2.82
C LEU A 64 12.05 8.27 -3.92
N LEU A 65 11.77 9.18 -4.87
CA LEU A 65 10.85 8.94 -5.96
C LEU A 65 11.37 7.82 -6.85
N GLU A 66 10.56 6.83 -7.22
CA GLU A 66 10.97 5.74 -8.11
C GLU A 66 10.09 5.60 -9.35
N ASN A 67 10.68 5.10 -10.44
CA ASN A 67 9.94 4.88 -11.68
C ASN A 67 9.09 3.61 -11.56
N GLY A 68 7.77 3.76 -11.66
CA GLY A 68 6.86 2.62 -11.73
C GLY A 68 5.48 2.88 -11.16
N VAL A 69 4.75 1.78 -11.03
CA VAL A 69 3.45 1.72 -10.38
C VAL A 69 3.60 0.91 -9.10
N PHE A 70 3.04 1.39 -8.01
CA PHE A 70 3.15 0.78 -6.69
C PHE A 70 1.77 0.65 -6.05
N TYR A 71 1.60 -0.39 -5.23
CA TYR A 71 0.55 -0.43 -4.23
C TYR A 71 1.14 -0.03 -2.88
N ARG A 72 0.47 0.87 -2.17
CA ARG A 72 0.76 1.19 -0.77
C ARG A 72 -0.43 0.81 0.08
N ILE A 73 -0.26 -0.16 0.96
CA ILE A 73 -1.31 -0.65 1.85
C ILE A 73 -0.98 -0.19 3.25
N ILE A 74 -1.86 0.61 3.84
CA ILE A 74 -1.76 1.10 5.21
C ILE A 74 -2.76 0.30 6.04
N GLY A 75 -2.27 -0.43 7.04
CA GLY A 75 -3.08 -1.25 7.93
C GLY A 75 -2.72 -1.02 9.39
N PHE A 76 -3.75 -1.03 10.24
CA PHE A 76 -3.58 -0.87 11.68
C PHE A 76 -2.81 -2.06 12.28
N GLU A 77 -1.69 -1.79 12.96
CA GLU A 77 -0.74 -2.78 13.49
C GLU A 77 -1.45 -3.88 14.29
N LYS A 78 -2.38 -3.49 15.17
CA LYS A 78 -3.11 -4.40 16.05
C LYS A 78 -3.96 -5.43 15.31
N ASN A 79 -4.32 -5.14 14.05
CA ASN A 79 -5.15 -6.01 13.24
C ASN A 79 -4.33 -6.92 12.32
N LEU A 80 -3.02 -6.67 12.17
CA LEU A 80 -2.16 -7.41 11.24
C LEU A 80 -1.46 -8.60 11.90
N GLY A 81 -1.20 -8.55 13.20
CA GLY A 81 -0.52 -9.65 13.92
C GLY A 81 0.93 -9.89 13.50
N ILE A 82 1.59 -8.85 12.97
CA ILE A 82 3.00 -8.84 12.55
C ILE A 82 3.74 -7.74 13.30
N ALA A 83 5.07 -7.77 13.25
CA ALA A 83 5.96 -6.74 13.81
C ALA A 83 6.97 -6.27 12.75
N LEU A 84 7.76 -5.25 13.07
CA LEU A 84 8.80 -4.73 12.16
C LEU A 84 9.88 -5.77 11.83
N GLU A 85 10.08 -6.75 12.72
CA GLU A 85 11.04 -7.83 12.58
C GLU A 85 10.46 -9.08 11.89
N SER A 86 9.17 -9.04 11.52
CA SER A 86 8.53 -10.14 10.80
C SER A 86 9.19 -10.38 9.45
N SER A 87 9.20 -11.63 9.02
CA SER A 87 9.72 -12.02 7.72
C SER A 87 8.84 -11.48 6.58
N ALA A 88 9.42 -11.34 5.39
CA ALA A 88 8.68 -10.93 4.20
C ALA A 88 7.48 -11.84 3.91
N GLU A 89 7.58 -13.15 4.19
CA GLU A 89 6.48 -14.10 4.01
C GLU A 89 5.32 -13.83 4.98
N GLU A 90 5.62 -13.55 6.25
CA GLU A 90 4.61 -13.20 7.25
C GLU A 90 3.93 -11.87 6.91
N ILE A 91 4.70 -10.87 6.49
CA ILE A 91 4.20 -9.56 6.06
C ILE A 91 3.25 -9.74 4.87
N LEU A 92 3.69 -10.38 3.79
CA LEU A 92 2.85 -10.62 2.61
C LEU A 92 1.59 -11.40 2.96
N HIS A 93 1.70 -12.41 3.83
CA HIS A 93 0.55 -13.21 4.27
C HIS A 93 -0.47 -12.37 5.05
N ALA A 94 -0.03 -11.53 5.99
CA ALA A 94 -0.91 -10.67 6.78
C ALA A 94 -1.66 -9.66 5.90
N PHE A 95 -0.96 -8.97 5.00
CA PHE A 95 -1.58 -8.03 4.07
C PHE A 95 -2.45 -8.74 3.02
N HIS A 96 -2.07 -9.94 2.57
CA HIS A 96 -2.94 -10.76 1.72
C HIS A 96 -4.27 -11.06 2.41
N TYR A 97 -4.24 -11.46 3.69
CA TYR A 97 -5.44 -11.71 4.47
C TYR A 97 -6.29 -10.44 4.63
N LEU A 98 -5.67 -9.30 4.94
CA LEU A 98 -6.35 -8.01 5.07
C LEU A 98 -7.14 -7.65 3.79
N VAL A 99 -6.45 -7.64 2.64
CA VAL A 99 -7.04 -7.27 1.33
C VAL A 99 -8.09 -8.29 0.85
N SER A 100 -7.89 -9.57 1.19
CA SER A 100 -8.80 -10.63 0.79
C SER A 100 -10.11 -10.62 1.56
N ASN A 101 -10.13 -10.11 2.79
CA ASN A 101 -11.28 -10.25 3.68
C ASN A 101 -11.97 -8.92 4.02
N PHE A 102 -11.29 -7.79 3.86
CA PHE A 102 -11.80 -6.49 4.27
C PHE A 102 -11.75 -5.48 3.12
N GLN A 103 -12.57 -4.44 3.25
CA GLN A 103 -12.56 -3.30 2.35
C GLN A 103 -11.78 -2.15 3.01
N PRO A 104 -10.88 -1.46 2.29
CA PRO A 104 -10.23 -0.28 2.82
C PRO A 104 -11.27 0.82 3.05
N ARG A 105 -11.04 1.66 4.06
CA ARG A 105 -11.87 2.84 4.29
C ARG A 105 -11.75 3.85 3.16
N TRP A 106 -10.55 3.98 2.61
CA TRP A 106 -10.21 4.92 1.56
C TRP A 106 -9.29 4.25 0.56
N SER A 107 -9.48 4.53 -0.72
CA SER A 107 -8.48 4.21 -1.73
C SER A 107 -8.31 5.33 -2.75
N THR A 108 -7.09 5.56 -3.20
CA THR A 108 -6.79 6.68 -4.10
C THR A 108 -5.53 6.42 -4.91
N ILE A 109 -5.37 7.20 -5.97
CA ILE A 109 -4.19 7.16 -6.85
C ILE A 109 -3.46 8.49 -6.70
N PHE A 110 -2.18 8.42 -6.35
CA PHE A 110 -1.28 9.57 -6.37
C PHE A 110 -0.29 9.43 -7.52
N VAL A 111 0.10 10.57 -8.07
CA VAL A 111 1.16 10.65 -9.09
C VAL A 111 2.17 11.65 -8.61
N GLU A 112 3.37 11.18 -8.34
CA GLU A 112 4.50 12.01 -7.97
C GLU A 112 5.48 12.00 -9.14
N GLN A 113 5.93 13.18 -9.55
CA GLN A 113 6.77 13.33 -10.74
C GLN A 113 7.86 14.38 -10.52
N SER A 114 9.07 14.01 -10.94
CA SER A 114 10.20 14.91 -11.13
C SER A 114 10.55 14.97 -12.62
N PRO A 115 11.50 15.81 -13.06
CA PRO A 115 11.89 15.89 -14.46
C PRO A 115 12.37 14.56 -15.08
N SER A 116 12.83 13.60 -14.26
CA SER A 116 13.41 12.33 -14.72
C SER A 116 12.69 11.08 -14.23
N LYS A 117 11.76 11.22 -13.27
CA LYS A 117 11.05 10.09 -12.66
C LYS A 117 9.56 10.34 -12.54
N LYS A 118 8.77 9.29 -12.71
CA LYS A 118 7.32 9.29 -12.48
C LYS A 118 6.93 8.05 -11.69
N GLU A 119 6.39 8.30 -10.50
CA GLU A 119 5.81 7.29 -9.62
C GLU A 119 4.29 7.39 -9.66
N VAL A 120 3.62 6.24 -9.70
CA VAL A 120 2.17 6.15 -9.55
C VAL A 120 1.87 5.21 -8.39
N THR A 121 1.26 5.73 -7.35
CA THR A 121 0.99 4.95 -6.13
C THR A 121 -0.51 4.82 -5.94
N ILE A 122 -0.99 3.57 -5.89
CA ILE A 122 -2.36 3.24 -5.50
C ILE A 122 -2.34 2.95 -4.01
N GLU A 123 -2.92 3.84 -3.22
CA GLU A 123 -2.98 3.72 -1.78
C GLU A 123 -4.30 3.10 -1.32
N LEU A 124 -4.20 2.20 -0.35
CA LEU A 124 -5.33 1.55 0.33
C LEU A 124 -5.16 1.75 1.83
N MET A 125 -6.06 2.51 2.45
CA MET A 125 -6.02 2.76 3.88
C MET A 125 -7.10 1.95 4.60
N TYR A 126 -6.67 1.03 5.46
CA TYR A 126 -7.52 0.27 6.36
C TYR A 126 -7.47 0.93 7.73
N GLN A 127 -8.63 1.29 8.26
CA GLN A 127 -8.75 1.78 9.64
C GLN A 127 -9.30 0.68 10.54
N GLU A 128 -9.19 0.90 11.85
CA GLU A 128 -9.75 0.02 12.87
C GLU A 128 -11.23 -0.31 12.55
N VAL A 129 -11.50 -1.60 12.35
CA VAL A 129 -12.87 -2.12 12.22
C VAL A 129 -13.26 -2.55 13.63
N PHE A 130 -14.16 -1.78 14.25
CA PHE A 130 -14.66 -1.96 15.61
C PHE A 130 -15.20 -3.38 15.88
#